data_AF-A0A938U035-F1
#
_entry.id   AF-A0A938U035-F1
#
_cell.length_a   1.000
_cell.length_b   1.000
_cell.length_c   1.000
_cell.angle_alpha   90.00
_cell.angle_beta   90.00
_cell.angle_gamma   90.00
#
_symmetry.space_group_name_H-M   'P 1'
#
loop_
_entity.id
_entity.type
_entity.pdbx_description
1 polymer ?
#
loop_
_entity_poly.entity_id
_entity_poly.type
_entity_poly.pdbx_seq_one_letter_code
_entity_poly.pdbx_strand_id
1 'polypeptide(L)'
;MENLKSKIIDSPAPAAPHATATSRRLHYRAPRGVPHYWLFNPDLRGLEAYELNETRYTLATSLKDASEYRPGLFPGLTIPLASIWPCDRSR
;
A
#
# COMPACT_ATOMS: atom_id res chain seq x y z
N MET A 1 26.05 -27.10 -7.97
CA MET A 1 26.63 -25.99 -7.20
C MET A 1 26.04 -24.69 -7.75
N GLU A 2 25.66 -23.83 -6.81
CA GLU A 2 25.41 -22.39 -6.96
C GLU A 2 24.23 -21.95 -7.84
N ASN A 3 23.12 -21.61 -7.19
CA ASN A 3 22.21 -20.57 -7.68
C ASN A 3 22.18 -19.44 -6.66
N LEU A 4 23.27 -18.66 -6.66
CA LEU A 4 23.35 -17.36 -6.01
C LEU A 4 22.58 -16.37 -6.89
N LYS A 5 21.29 -16.16 -6.62
CA LYS A 5 20.54 -15.00 -7.14
C LYS A 5 19.91 -14.22 -6.01
N SER A 6 20.76 -13.78 -5.09
CA SER A 6 20.48 -12.66 -4.21
C SER A 6 20.33 -11.38 -5.06
N LYS A 7 19.17 -11.19 -5.69
CA LYS A 7 18.81 -9.90 -6.32
C LYS A 7 18.39 -8.93 -5.21
N ILE A 8 19.40 -8.45 -4.52
CA ILE A 8 19.35 -7.36 -3.55
C ILE A 8 19.42 -6.05 -4.35
N ILE A 9 18.42 -5.18 -4.14
CA ILE A 9 18.21 -3.85 -4.74
C ILE A 9 17.70 -3.87 -6.19
N ASP A 10 16.43 -4.19 -6.36
CA ASP A 10 15.58 -3.46 -7.30
C ASP A 10 14.19 -3.44 -6.68
N SER A 11 13.67 -2.28 -6.30
CA SER A 11 12.24 -2.11 -6.03
C SER A 11 11.53 -1.95 -7.36
N PRO A 12 10.85 -3.01 -7.85
CA PRO A 12 9.57 -2.75 -8.45
C PRO A 12 8.68 -2.33 -7.27
N ALA A 13 8.67 -1.03 -6.96
CA ALA A 13 7.38 -0.44 -6.66
C ALA A 13 6.52 -0.89 -7.85
N PRO A 14 5.41 -1.62 -7.63
CA PRO A 14 4.58 -2.00 -8.74
C PRO A 14 4.23 -0.73 -9.50
N ALA A 15 4.10 -0.84 -10.82
CA ALA A 15 3.36 0.13 -11.60
C ALA A 15 1.89 0.08 -11.13
N ALA A 16 1.63 0.49 -9.90
CA ALA A 16 0.30 0.79 -9.43
C ALA A 16 -0.06 2.08 -10.15
N PRO A 17 -1.17 2.13 -10.90
CA PRO A 17 -1.55 3.29 -11.71
C PRO A 17 -1.75 4.58 -10.88
N HIS A 18 -1.61 4.53 -9.56
CA HIS A 18 -1.82 5.63 -8.62
C HIS A 18 -0.68 5.85 -7.60
N ALA A 19 0.44 5.13 -7.68
CA ALA A 19 1.59 5.35 -6.80
C ALA A 19 2.30 6.66 -7.15
N THR A 20 1.85 7.77 -6.54
CA THR A 20 2.52 9.06 -6.66
C THR A 20 3.83 9.06 -5.85
N ALA A 21 4.77 9.96 -6.16
CA ALA A 21 6.06 10.08 -5.46
C ALA A 21 5.93 10.12 -3.92
N THR A 22 4.80 10.58 -3.39
CA THR A 22 4.44 10.54 -1.96
C THR A 22 4.31 9.13 -1.41
N SER A 23 3.60 8.20 -2.07
CA SER A 23 3.48 6.82 -1.60
C SER A 23 4.84 6.11 -1.65
N ARG A 24 5.67 6.42 -2.65
CA ARG A 24 7.06 5.96 -2.73
C ARG A 24 7.93 6.43 -1.56
N ARG A 25 7.78 7.69 -1.12
CA ARG A 25 8.49 8.22 0.07
C ARG A 25 8.01 7.57 1.36
N LEU A 26 6.71 7.32 1.50
CA LEU A 26 6.13 6.68 2.69
C LEU A 26 6.48 5.19 2.77
N HIS A 27 6.60 4.51 1.63
CA HIS A 27 7.05 3.12 1.56
C HIS A 27 8.46 2.92 2.13
N TYR A 28 9.38 3.87 1.91
CA TYR A 28 10.73 3.80 2.50
C TYR A 28 10.73 3.83 4.04
N ARG A 29 9.67 4.39 4.64
CA ARG A 29 9.49 4.46 6.10
C ARG A 29 8.66 3.31 6.66
N ALA A 30 8.33 2.29 5.85
CA ALA A 30 7.56 1.16 6.32
C ALA A 30 8.24 0.51 7.54
N PRO A 31 7.48 0.22 8.61
CA PRO A 31 8.03 -0.41 9.80
C PRO A 31 8.59 -1.79 9.45
N ARG A 32 9.72 -2.17 10.06
CA ARG A 32 10.30 -3.50 9.85
C ARG A 32 9.47 -4.53 10.62
N GLY A 33 9.10 -5.62 9.95
CA GLY A 33 8.43 -6.76 10.58
C GLY A 33 6.92 -6.66 10.78
N VAL A 34 6.25 -5.62 10.25
CA VAL A 34 4.79 -5.54 10.29
C VAL A 34 4.22 -6.32 9.10
N PRO A 35 3.42 -7.38 9.30
CA PRO A 35 3.00 -8.23 8.20
C PRO A 35 2.10 -7.54 7.16
N HIS A 36 1.31 -6.55 7.58
CA HIS A 36 0.35 -5.84 6.72
C HIS A 36 0.49 -4.34 6.92
N TYR A 37 0.74 -3.62 5.83
CA TYR A 37 0.99 -2.18 5.84
C TYR A 37 0.11 -1.48 4.81
N TRP A 38 -0.71 -0.53 5.25
CA TRP A 38 -1.65 0.18 4.40
C TRP A 38 -1.27 1.66 4.28
N LEU A 39 -1.17 2.15 3.04
CA LEU A 39 -0.95 3.54 2.72
C LEU A 39 -2.26 4.16 2.23
N PHE A 40 -2.73 5.18 2.94
CA PHE A 40 -3.87 6.00 2.55
C PHE A 40 -3.34 7.29 1.95
N ASN A 41 -3.75 7.59 0.71
CA ASN A 41 -3.47 8.86 0.06
C ASN A 41 -4.77 9.66 -0.09
N PRO A 42 -5.07 10.61 0.81
CA PRO A 42 -6.31 11.37 0.77
C PRO A 42 -6.42 12.27 -0.45
N ASP A 43 -5.30 12.81 -0.95
CA ASP A 43 -5.28 13.71 -2.12
C ASP A 43 -5.70 12.98 -3.41
N LEU A 44 -5.39 11.67 -3.48
CA LEU A 44 -5.74 10.83 -4.62
C LEU A 44 -6.93 9.90 -4.35
N ARG A 45 -7.51 9.99 -3.14
CA ARG A 45 -8.55 9.05 -2.64
C ARG A 45 -8.17 7.60 -2.88
N GLY A 46 -6.91 7.29 -2.59
CA GLY A 46 -6.28 6.02 -2.90
C GLY A 46 -5.91 5.24 -1.64
N LEU A 47 -5.98 3.92 -1.75
CA LEU A 47 -5.47 2.97 -0.76
C LEU A 47 -4.51 2.00 -1.45
N GLU A 48 -3.31 1.84 -0.91
CA GLU A 48 -2.37 0.79 -1.29
C GLU A 48 -2.11 -0.12 -0.08
N ALA A 49 -2.45 -1.39 -0.19
CA ALA A 49 -2.22 -2.39 0.84
C ALA A 49 -1.03 -3.27 0.47
N TYR A 50 -0.08 -3.39 1.38
CA TYR A 50 1.14 -4.16 1.23
C TYR A 50 1.21 -5.29 2.25
N GLU A 51 1.84 -6.38 1.84
CA GLU A 51 2.11 -7.55 2.67
C GLU A 51 3.62 -7.80 2.74
N LEU A 52 4.13 -8.07 3.94
CA LEU A 52 5.53 -8.43 4.14
C LEU A 52 5.73 -9.90 3.79
N ASN A 53 6.36 -10.15 2.65
CA ASN A 53 6.81 -11.46 2.23
C ASN A 53 8.30 -11.59 2.53
N GLU A 54 8.63 -12.45 3.51
CA GLU A 54 9.97 -12.72 4.05
C GLU A 54 10.71 -11.48 4.58
N THR A 55 11.17 -10.62 3.69
CA THR A 55 11.96 -9.42 3.99
C THR A 55 11.47 -8.19 3.23
N ARG A 56 10.44 -8.33 2.38
CA ARG A 56 10.00 -7.27 1.48
C ARG A 56 8.49 -7.09 1.46
N TYR A 57 8.07 -5.83 1.46
CA TYR A 57 6.69 -5.47 1.20
C TYR A 57 6.34 -5.59 -0.29
N THR A 58 5.29 -6.35 -0.60
CA THR A 58 4.69 -6.48 -1.93
C THR A 58 3.28 -5.88 -1.91
N LEU A 59 2.87 -5.20 -2.98
CA LEU A 59 1.50 -4.67 -3.07
C LEU A 59 0.51 -5.82 -3.26
N ALA A 60 -0.38 -5.98 -2.29
CA ALA A 60 -1.46 -6.96 -2.32
C ALA A 60 -2.75 -6.36 -2.91
N THR A 61 -3.02 -5.07 -2.70
CA THR A 61 -4.23 -4.41 -3.24
C THR A 61 -3.96 -2.93 -3.49
N SER A 62 -4.50 -2.39 -4.59
CA SER A 62 -4.54 -0.95 -4.86
C SER A 62 -5.98 -0.56 -5.22
N LEU A 63 -6.56 0.36 -4.44
CA LEU A 63 -7.89 0.90 -4.67
C LEU A 63 -7.79 2.40 -4.95
N LYS A 64 -8.67 2.90 -5.81
CA LYS A 64 -8.87 4.32 -6.06
C LYS A 64 -10.36 4.60 -6.11
N ASP A 65 -10.78 5.71 -5.49
CA ASP A 65 -12.18 6.16 -5.43
C ASP A 65 -13.13 5.06 -4.91
N ALA A 66 -12.59 4.07 -4.18
CA ALA A 66 -13.36 3.00 -3.60
C ALA A 66 -14.13 3.52 -2.38
N SER A 67 -15.32 2.98 -2.19
CA SER A 67 -16.19 3.33 -1.06
C SER A 67 -15.82 2.59 0.22
N GLU A 68 -15.32 1.36 0.11
CA GLU A 68 -14.95 0.52 1.23
C GLU A 68 -13.75 -0.38 0.91
N TYR A 69 -13.04 -0.82 1.96
CA TYR A 69 -12.01 -1.84 1.88
C TYR A 69 -12.25 -2.91 2.95
N ARG A 70 -12.19 -4.18 2.53
CA ARG A 70 -12.30 -5.36 3.40
C ARG A 70 -11.02 -6.18 3.28
N PRO A 71 -10.08 -6.05 4.23
CA PRO A 71 -8.86 -6.84 4.20
C PRO A 71 -9.17 -8.31 4.51
N GLY A 72 -8.71 -9.22 3.65
CA GLY A 72 -8.95 -10.66 3.83
C GLY A 72 -8.39 -11.22 5.15
N LEU A 73 -7.32 -10.61 5.68
CA LEU A 73 -6.71 -11.01 6.95
C LEU A 73 -7.62 -10.80 8.17
N PHE A 74 -8.48 -9.78 8.12
CA PHE A 74 -9.36 -9.43 9.24
C PHE A 74 -10.81 -9.67 8.82
N PRO A 75 -11.28 -10.92 8.85
CA PRO A 75 -12.66 -11.21 8.51
C PRO A 75 -13.61 -10.41 9.41
N GLY A 76 -14.52 -9.67 8.79
CA GLY A 76 -15.47 -8.78 9.49
C GLY A 76 -15.02 -7.33 9.62
N LEU A 77 -13.75 -6.99 9.32
CA LEU A 77 -13.31 -5.61 9.27
C LEU A 77 -13.75 -4.96 7.95
N THR A 78 -14.46 -3.84 8.05
CA THR A 78 -14.79 -2.98 6.90
C THR A 78 -14.30 -1.58 7.18
N ILE A 79 -13.48 -1.04 6.28
CA ILE A 79 -12.96 0.33 6.35
C ILE A 79 -13.79 1.19 5.38
N PRO A 80 -14.60 2.15 5.86
CA PRO A 80 -15.41 3.00 4.99
C PRO A 80 -14.53 4.10 4.36
N LEU A 81 -13.89 3.77 3.24
CA LEU A 81 -12.99 4.68 2.52
C LEU A 81 -13.68 5.99 2.11
N ALA A 82 -14.94 5.95 1.70
CA ALA A 82 -15.69 7.16 1.32
C ALA A 82 -15.80 8.21 2.44
N SER A 83 -15.71 7.80 3.71
CA SER A 83 -15.89 8.68 4.87
C SER A 83 -14.58 9.25 5.41
N ILE A 84 -13.42 8.73 4.99
CA ILE A 84 -12.11 9.15 5.50
C ILE A 84 -11.41 10.15 4.58
N TRP A 85 -11.91 10.32 3.36
CA TRP A 85 -11.37 11.32 2.45
C TRP A 85 -11.83 12.70 2.90
N PRO A 86 -10.92 13.69 2.97
CA PRO A 86 -11.36 15.07 3.14
C PRO A 86 -12.29 15.41 1.98
N CYS A 87 -13.49 15.92 2.30
CA CYS A 87 -14.22 16.74 1.34
C CYS A 87 -13.24 17.82 0.89
N ASP A 88 -13.13 17.99 -0.42
CA ASP A 88 -12.19 18.92 -1.04
C ASP A 88 -12.09 20.22 -0.23
N ARG A 89 -10.96 20.43 0.45
CA ARG A 89 -10.68 21.65 1.22
C ARG A 89 -10.02 22.69 0.31
N SER A 90 -10.39 22.72 -0.96
CA SER A 90 -10.07 23.81 -1.87
C SER A 90 -10.84 25.06 -1.45
N ARG A 91 -10.20 25.82 -0.56
CA ARG A 91 -10.36 27.27 -0.41
C ARG A 91 -9.00 27.92 -0.52
#